data_AF-A3U4K6-F1
#
_entry.id   AF-A3U4K6-F1
#
_cell.length_a   1.000
_cell.length_b   1.000
_cell.length_c   1.000
_cell.angle_alpha   90.00
_cell.angle_beta   90.00
_cell.angle_gamma   90.00
#
_symmetry.space_group_name_H-M   'P 1'
#
loop_
_entity.id
_entity.type
_entity.pdbx_description
1 polymer ?
#
loop_
_entity_poly.entity_id
_entity_poly.type
_entity_poly.pdbx_seq_one_letter_code
_entity_poly.pdbx_strand_id
1 'polypeptide(L)'
;MAKQKKYGFRTPIRRTTKNITGNKVGGVLTGSEAEIKYSKKIIIDKTLTIHYKIPKELAVSLFNSNIGIAALGGYFLSSKDIKILFSLNVSGNESKIEYNLSANRYESIGHDLEVDLDEDFSVINASIVFECSERVSVNYTHFGIGFVNKDAYIESEEAYRHYSNSKKRICFPEQFYFDNYVEFDNSSEGSIILTKSCNRCQRFLPINPFNQRQQLAFSNHCTTKAPCTHKGFSIYNIVSNNISEDSLISFQKKLLDKGYSFEDGNLISYFGHQLECKACKKFFVNAALNHLRSSSQHREDSLRRRAFELLSCRLLDRKWIYHEFRKNTGKEFDKYIFDKFEKSCFKCGVAIKSSKKMHLDHTMPLSHLYPLDESATCLCASCNLAKSDMFPIDFYTENELERLSVLTSLPLELLKSRSPNELVITELKNKILWFIDDFLNHPEYIKLRDGKKAADSILHSVNKAVSKSSNPFNIINIYNEAKG
;
A
#
# COMPACT_ATOMS: atom_id res chain seq x y z
N MET A 1 -35.59 9.52 25.65
CA MET A 1 -34.85 8.51 24.85
C MET A 1 -34.60 7.28 25.72
N ALA A 2 -35.38 6.22 25.53
CA ALA A 2 -35.26 4.99 26.31
C ALA A 2 -33.91 4.30 26.03
N LYS A 3 -33.21 3.87 27.09
CA LYS A 3 -31.98 3.06 26.98
C LYS A 3 -32.31 1.76 26.24
N GLN A 4 -31.83 1.63 25.00
CA GLN A 4 -31.90 0.38 24.22
C GLN A 4 -31.39 -0.79 25.10
N LYS A 5 -32.18 -1.86 25.21
CA LYS A 5 -31.73 -3.13 25.80
C LYS A 5 -30.50 -3.59 25.01
N LYS A 6 -29.31 -3.46 25.60
CA LYS A 6 -28.07 -4.01 25.05
C LYS A 6 -28.12 -5.54 25.18
N TYR A 7 -28.55 -6.23 24.12
CA TYR A 7 -28.09 -7.60 23.91
C TYR A 7 -26.56 -7.60 23.95
N GLY A 8 -25.95 -8.63 24.53
CA GLY A 8 -24.55 -8.66 25.01
C GLY A 8 -23.41 -8.39 24.00
N PHE A 9 -23.72 -7.85 22.82
CA PHE A 9 -22.79 -7.26 21.87
C PHE A 9 -22.42 -5.83 22.28
N ARG A 10 -21.14 -5.50 22.15
CA ARG A 10 -20.60 -4.19 22.52
C ARG A 10 -19.89 -3.60 21.32
N THR A 11 -19.87 -2.27 21.23
CA THR A 11 -18.95 -1.59 20.30
C THR A 11 -17.54 -2.13 20.56
N PRO A 12 -16.79 -2.57 19.53
CA PRO A 12 -15.45 -3.11 19.73
C PRO A 12 -14.61 -2.12 20.53
N ILE A 13 -14.22 -2.52 21.75
CA ILE A 13 -13.43 -1.66 22.63
C ILE A 13 -12.06 -1.46 21.96
N ARG A 14 -11.63 -0.23 21.70
CA ARG A 14 -10.25 -0.03 21.22
C ARG A 14 -9.33 -0.44 22.36
N ARG A 15 -8.39 -1.38 22.11
CA ARG A 15 -7.42 -1.74 23.15
C ARG A 15 -6.63 -0.48 23.49
N THR A 16 -6.51 -0.16 24.77
CA THR A 16 -5.45 0.75 25.21
C THR A 16 -4.13 0.03 24.89
N THR A 17 -3.30 0.65 24.05
CA THR A 17 -1.95 0.16 23.83
C THR A 17 -1.24 0.21 25.17
N LYS A 18 -0.91 -0.95 25.76
CA LYS A 18 -0.23 -1.03 27.05
C LYS A 18 1.11 -0.27 27.08
N ASN A 19 1.67 0.03 25.91
CA ASN A 19 2.96 0.71 25.79
C ASN A 19 2.81 2.05 25.05
N ILE A 20 3.09 3.12 25.79
CA ILE A 20 3.56 4.39 25.25
C ILE A 20 5.01 4.12 24.83
N THR A 21 5.28 3.95 23.54
CA THR A 21 6.53 4.30 22.85
C THR A 21 6.65 3.48 21.56
N GLY A 22 6.09 3.99 20.45
CA GLY A 22 6.91 3.95 19.25
C GLY A 22 8.05 4.94 19.49
N ASN A 23 9.31 4.51 19.36
CA ASN A 23 10.54 5.30 19.59
C ASN A 23 10.34 6.80 19.35
N LYS A 24 10.79 7.68 20.26
CA LYS A 24 10.51 9.14 20.31
C LYS A 24 10.37 9.83 18.93
N VAL A 25 9.42 10.76 18.83
CA VAL A 25 9.33 11.64 17.65
C VAL A 25 10.65 12.41 17.55
N GLY A 26 11.15 12.64 16.33
CA GLY A 26 12.46 13.26 16.10
C GLY A 26 12.54 14.75 16.49
N GLY A 27 11.43 15.33 16.96
CA GLY A 27 11.39 16.57 17.73
C GLY A 27 11.21 17.85 16.92
N VAL A 28 11.78 17.96 15.71
CA VAL A 28 11.77 19.20 14.92
C VAL A 28 10.58 19.26 13.96
N LEU A 29 10.54 18.33 13.00
CA LEU A 29 9.47 18.19 12.03
C LEU A 29 8.33 17.36 12.63
N THR A 30 7.11 17.89 12.51
CA THR A 30 5.90 17.26 13.05
C THR A 30 5.32 16.20 12.12
N GLY A 31 5.80 16.16 10.87
CA GLY A 31 5.18 15.39 9.80
C GLY A 31 4.06 16.14 9.10
N SER A 32 3.96 17.45 9.28
CA SER A 32 2.94 18.31 8.67
C SER A 32 3.58 19.44 7.87
N GLU A 33 4.85 19.30 7.51
CA GLU A 33 5.62 20.26 6.73
C GLU A 33 5.80 19.70 5.31
N ALA A 34 5.77 20.58 4.32
CA ALA A 34 5.98 20.21 2.91
C ALA A 34 6.94 21.17 2.19
N GLU A 35 7.63 20.63 1.19
CA GLU A 35 8.42 21.43 0.24
C GLU A 35 7.90 21.22 -1.17
N ILE A 36 7.98 22.28 -1.98
CA ILE A 36 7.72 22.25 -3.42
C ILE A 36 9.04 22.50 -4.13
N LYS A 37 9.45 21.56 -4.98
CA LYS A 37 10.72 21.66 -5.73
C LYS A 37 10.63 20.96 -7.07
N TYR A 38 11.60 21.22 -7.94
CA TYR A 38 11.77 20.43 -9.16
C TYR A 38 12.40 19.08 -8.85
N SER A 39 11.89 18.04 -9.50
CA SER A 39 12.64 16.81 -9.74
C SER A 39 13.75 17.08 -10.75
N LYS A 40 14.63 16.11 -10.97
CA LYS A 40 15.63 16.16 -12.03
C LYS A 40 15.14 15.37 -13.23
N LYS A 41 15.65 15.68 -14.42
CA LYS A 41 15.22 15.07 -15.67
C LYS A 41 16.41 14.69 -16.52
N ILE A 42 16.35 13.50 -17.11
CA ILE A 42 17.27 13.02 -18.13
C ILE A 42 16.48 12.65 -19.38
N ILE A 43 17.13 12.77 -20.54
CA ILE A 43 16.61 12.30 -21.83
C ILE A 43 17.45 11.09 -22.25
N ILE A 44 16.78 10.02 -22.66
CA ILE A 44 17.41 8.76 -23.02
C ILE A 44 16.91 8.38 -24.41
N ASP A 45 17.81 8.11 -25.35
CA ASP A 45 17.45 7.75 -26.73
C ASP A 45 17.25 6.25 -26.92
N LYS A 46 18.15 5.43 -26.36
CA LYS A 46 18.10 3.96 -26.45
C LYS A 46 18.55 3.27 -25.17
N THR A 47 19.79 3.55 -24.77
CA THR A 47 20.35 3.02 -23.52
C THR A 47 21.19 4.10 -22.86
N LEU A 48 21.06 4.23 -21.55
CA LEU A 48 21.96 5.05 -20.73
C LEU A 48 22.48 4.18 -19.60
N THR A 49 23.81 4.11 -19.48
CA THR A 49 24.47 3.42 -18.38
C THR A 49 25.21 4.43 -17.53
N ILE A 50 24.96 4.38 -16.23
CA ILE A 50 25.62 5.24 -15.23
C ILE A 50 26.37 4.32 -14.26
N HIS A 51 27.61 4.70 -13.94
CA HIS A 51 28.48 3.95 -13.04
C HIS A 51 28.86 4.79 -11.82
N TYR A 52 28.85 4.16 -10.66
CA TYR A 52 29.32 4.75 -9.41
C TYR A 52 30.26 3.80 -8.70
N LYS A 53 31.14 4.38 -7.90
CA LYS A 53 32.03 3.67 -6.97
C LYS A 53 31.62 4.03 -5.56
N ILE A 54 31.38 3.03 -4.73
CA ILE A 54 31.06 3.19 -3.31
C ILE A 54 32.29 2.71 -2.52
N PRO A 55 33.10 3.63 -1.96
CA PRO A 55 34.32 3.25 -1.25
C PRO A 55 34.04 2.54 0.08
N LYS A 56 34.87 1.55 0.45
CA LYS A 56 34.71 0.77 1.70
C LYS A 56 34.85 1.65 2.95
N GLU A 57 35.61 2.73 2.89
CA GLU A 57 35.79 3.66 4.02
C GLU A 57 34.49 4.35 4.47
N LEU A 58 33.44 4.35 3.64
CA LEU A 58 32.12 4.84 4.00
C LEU A 58 31.25 3.79 4.72
N ALA A 59 31.72 2.55 4.80
CA ALA A 59 30.98 1.45 5.39
C ALA A 59 30.91 1.61 6.91
N VAL A 60 29.74 1.27 7.46
CA VAL A 60 29.49 1.20 8.90
C VAL A 60 29.01 -0.21 9.20
N SER A 61 29.52 -0.81 10.27
CA SER A 61 29.03 -2.11 10.77
C SER A 61 27.59 -1.95 11.26
N LEU A 62 26.71 -2.83 10.77
CA LEU A 62 25.29 -2.81 11.08
C LEU A 62 24.85 -4.06 11.85
N PHE A 63 23.84 -3.88 12.68
CA PHE A 63 23.07 -4.90 13.39
C PHE A 63 23.88 -5.77 14.36
N ASN A 64 24.84 -5.18 15.08
CA ASN A 64 25.81 -5.90 15.93
C ASN A 64 26.53 -7.02 15.18
N SER A 65 26.67 -6.87 13.87
CA SER A 65 27.30 -7.81 12.98
C SER A 65 28.32 -7.05 12.14
N ASN A 66 29.41 -7.69 11.74
CA ASN A 66 30.43 -7.04 10.93
C ASN A 66 30.02 -6.93 9.44
N ILE A 67 28.76 -6.57 9.19
CA ILE A 67 28.18 -6.45 7.86
C ILE A 67 27.95 -4.99 7.51
N GLY A 68 28.22 -4.66 6.26
CA GLY A 68 27.82 -3.42 5.62
C GLY A 68 26.69 -3.68 4.64
N ILE A 69 25.88 -2.64 4.37
CA ILE A 69 24.88 -2.69 3.30
C ILE A 69 25.16 -1.57 2.34
N ALA A 70 25.59 -1.90 1.13
CA ALA A 70 25.63 -0.97 0.02
C ALA A 70 24.28 -0.95 -0.69
N ALA A 71 23.77 0.24 -1.01
CA ALA A 71 22.47 0.37 -1.64
C ALA A 71 22.44 1.53 -2.64
N LEU A 72 21.45 1.48 -3.52
CA LEU A 72 21.06 2.59 -4.38
C LEU A 72 19.54 2.61 -4.57
N GLY A 73 18.96 3.76 -4.86
CA GLY A 73 17.54 3.84 -5.18
C GLY A 73 17.00 5.25 -5.20
N GLY A 74 15.79 5.40 -5.74
CA GLY A 74 15.13 6.69 -5.91
C GLY A 74 13.69 6.54 -6.39
N TYR A 75 13.07 7.67 -6.73
CA TYR A 75 11.74 7.71 -7.31
C TYR A 75 11.81 8.20 -8.74
N PHE A 76 11.16 7.49 -9.65
CA PHE A 76 11.29 7.72 -11.09
C PHE A 76 9.90 7.85 -11.73
N LEU A 77 9.77 8.77 -12.68
CA LEU A 77 8.59 8.97 -13.51
C LEU A 77 9.04 9.06 -14.96
N SER A 78 8.74 8.04 -15.74
CA SER A 78 9.08 7.97 -17.17
C SER A 78 7.90 8.41 -18.02
N SER A 79 8.16 9.10 -19.14
CA SER A 79 7.12 9.45 -20.12
C SER A 79 6.62 8.24 -20.93
N LYS A 80 7.38 7.14 -20.93
CA LYS A 80 7.10 5.90 -21.68
C LYS A 80 7.49 4.68 -20.85
N ASP A 81 7.05 3.51 -21.28
CA ASP A 81 7.47 2.25 -20.65
C ASP A 81 8.97 2.05 -20.88
N ILE A 82 9.71 1.81 -19.80
CA ILE A 82 11.16 1.59 -19.85
C ILE A 82 11.56 0.50 -18.87
N LYS A 83 12.74 -0.06 -19.08
CA LYS A 83 13.37 -0.96 -18.13
C LYS A 83 14.54 -0.26 -17.44
N ILE A 84 14.69 -0.49 -16.14
CA ILE A 84 15.83 -0.06 -15.35
C ILE A 84 16.44 -1.27 -14.67
N LEU A 85 17.75 -1.45 -14.84
CA LEU A 85 18.56 -2.46 -14.17
C LEU A 85 19.49 -1.79 -13.17
N PHE A 86 19.43 -2.20 -11.91
CA PHE A 86 20.45 -1.86 -10.91
C PHE A 86 21.38 -3.05 -10.71
N SER A 87 22.69 -2.80 -10.69
CA SER A 87 23.72 -3.78 -10.35
C SER A 87 24.61 -3.24 -9.23
N LEU A 88 24.98 -4.11 -8.29
CA LEU A 88 25.99 -3.89 -7.27
C LEU A 88 27.00 -5.04 -7.38
N ASN A 89 28.28 -4.72 -7.52
CA ASN A 89 29.36 -5.70 -7.65
C ASN A 89 30.48 -5.42 -6.66
N VAL A 90 30.88 -6.44 -5.92
CA VAL A 90 32.03 -6.43 -5.01
C VAL A 90 32.83 -7.70 -5.22
N SER A 91 34.15 -7.60 -5.44
CA SER A 91 35.07 -8.74 -5.55
C SER A 91 34.57 -9.88 -6.48
N GLY A 92 33.91 -9.53 -7.59
CA GLY A 92 33.36 -10.49 -8.56
C GLY A 92 31.97 -11.06 -8.23
N ASN A 93 31.44 -10.81 -7.02
CA ASN A 93 30.05 -11.13 -6.66
C ASN A 93 29.12 -10.02 -7.15
N GLU A 94 28.21 -10.34 -8.06
CA GLU A 94 27.28 -9.40 -8.67
C GLU A 94 25.83 -9.66 -8.24
N SER A 95 25.17 -8.63 -7.73
CA SER A 95 23.75 -8.63 -7.40
C SER A 95 23.00 -7.67 -8.31
N LYS A 96 22.01 -8.19 -9.04
CA LYS A 96 21.21 -7.44 -10.03
C LYS A 96 19.73 -7.46 -9.70
N ILE A 97 19.04 -6.35 -10.04
CA ILE A 97 17.58 -6.28 -10.02
C ILE A 97 17.05 -5.46 -11.19
N GLU A 98 16.01 -6.00 -11.83
CA GLU A 98 15.32 -5.36 -12.95
C GLU A 98 13.96 -4.79 -12.52
N TYR A 99 13.66 -3.60 -13.01
CA TYR A 99 12.39 -2.91 -12.87
C TYR A 99 11.83 -2.55 -14.24
N ASN A 100 10.53 -2.79 -14.43
CA ASN A 100 9.78 -2.31 -15.60
C ASN A 100 8.92 -1.13 -15.13
N LEU A 101 9.27 0.07 -15.56
CA LEU A 101 8.55 1.30 -15.22
C LEU A 101 7.46 1.52 -16.26
N SER A 102 6.24 1.72 -15.77
CA SER A 102 5.11 2.11 -16.63
C SER A 102 5.14 3.61 -16.93
N ALA A 103 4.72 3.97 -18.15
CA ALA A 103 4.57 5.33 -18.60
C ALA A 103 3.68 6.14 -17.65
N ASN A 104 4.11 7.38 -17.37
CA ASN A 104 3.39 8.38 -16.58
C ASN A 104 3.03 7.90 -15.17
N ARG A 105 3.81 6.96 -14.63
CA ARG A 105 3.62 6.39 -13.30
C ARG A 105 4.89 6.52 -12.47
N TYR A 106 4.77 7.09 -11.26
CA TYR A 106 5.89 7.10 -10.32
C TYR A 106 6.20 5.71 -9.77
N GLU A 107 7.45 5.27 -9.87
CA GLU A 107 7.90 4.03 -9.24
C GLU A 107 9.00 4.35 -8.23
N SER A 108 8.88 3.74 -7.04
CA SER A 108 9.88 3.78 -5.98
C SER A 108 10.71 2.50 -6.08
N ILE A 109 11.96 2.64 -6.52
CA ILE A 109 12.83 1.50 -6.83
C ILE A 109 14.14 1.62 -6.05
N GLY A 110 14.77 0.47 -5.78
CA GLY A 110 16.00 0.42 -5.00
C GLY A 110 16.63 -0.96 -5.05
N HIS A 111 17.91 -1.03 -4.71
CA HIS A 111 18.65 -2.28 -4.62
C HIS A 111 19.67 -2.19 -3.50
N ASP A 112 19.98 -3.34 -2.93
CA ASP A 112 20.92 -3.49 -1.84
C ASP A 112 21.80 -4.75 -2.02
N LEU A 113 23.01 -4.66 -1.48
CA LEU A 113 23.96 -5.75 -1.36
C LEU A 113 24.52 -5.72 0.06
N GLU A 114 24.35 -6.84 0.76
CA GLU A 114 25.00 -7.09 2.05
C GLU A 114 26.43 -7.55 1.77
N VAL A 115 27.39 -7.01 2.51
CA VAL A 115 28.82 -7.33 2.39
C VAL A 115 29.38 -7.59 3.78
N ASP A 116 30.28 -8.56 3.87
CA ASP A 116 31.08 -8.79 5.07
C ASP A 116 32.25 -7.78 5.09
N LEU A 117 32.36 -6.98 6.15
CA LEU A 117 33.38 -5.95 6.25
C LEU A 117 34.78 -6.51 6.54
N ASP A 118 34.89 -7.77 6.96
CA ASP A 118 36.17 -8.48 7.07
C ASP A 118 36.74 -8.90 5.71
N GLU A 119 35.91 -8.96 4.66
CA GLU A 119 36.39 -9.29 3.31
C GLU A 119 37.32 -8.19 2.77
N ASP A 120 38.35 -8.62 2.04
CA ASP A 120 39.28 -7.74 1.36
C ASP A 120 38.64 -7.18 0.09
N PHE A 121 38.08 -5.98 0.19
CA PHE A 121 37.61 -5.17 -0.92
C PHE A 121 37.88 -3.69 -0.63
N SER A 122 38.10 -2.89 -1.66
CA SER A 122 38.28 -1.44 -1.52
C SER A 122 37.04 -0.65 -1.96
N VAL A 123 36.26 -1.19 -2.90
CA VAL A 123 35.16 -0.48 -3.55
C VAL A 123 34.06 -1.43 -3.98
N ILE A 124 32.83 -0.95 -3.94
CA ILE A 124 31.68 -1.60 -4.57
C ILE A 124 31.33 -0.81 -5.83
N ASN A 125 31.27 -1.51 -6.96
CA ASN A 125 30.89 -0.92 -8.24
C ASN A 125 29.37 -1.02 -8.40
N ALA A 126 28.71 0.12 -8.50
CA ALA A 126 27.30 0.20 -8.79
C ALA A 126 27.07 0.60 -10.24
N SER A 127 26.08 0.01 -10.90
CA SER A 127 25.63 0.46 -12.21
C SER A 127 24.12 0.57 -12.31
N ILE A 128 23.69 1.52 -13.13
CA ILE A 128 22.29 1.77 -13.46
C ILE A 128 22.21 1.74 -14.98
N VAL A 129 21.41 0.84 -15.52
CA VAL A 129 21.15 0.77 -16.97
C VAL A 129 19.70 1.09 -17.21
N PHE A 130 19.44 2.15 -17.98
CA PHE A 130 18.13 2.46 -18.52
C PHE A 130 18.04 1.90 -19.94
N GLU A 131 16.99 1.15 -20.24
CA GLU A 131 16.72 0.60 -21.57
C GLU A 131 15.35 1.09 -22.06
N CYS A 132 15.34 1.70 -23.25
CA CYS A 132 14.13 2.17 -23.91
C CYS A 132 14.17 1.85 -25.41
N SER A 133 13.00 1.60 -25.99
CA SER A 133 12.86 1.34 -27.44
C SER A 133 12.91 2.62 -28.28
N GLU A 134 12.72 3.77 -27.65
CA GLU A 134 12.60 5.07 -28.29
C GLU A 134 12.96 6.19 -27.30
N ARG A 135 13.13 7.40 -27.84
CA ARG A 135 13.47 8.59 -27.04
C ARG A 135 12.42 8.83 -25.95
N VAL A 136 12.90 8.92 -24.71
CA VAL A 136 12.10 9.01 -23.49
C VAL A 136 12.65 10.07 -22.54
N SER A 137 11.75 10.74 -21.83
CA SER A 137 12.09 11.63 -20.71
C SER A 137 11.87 10.90 -19.40
N VAL A 138 12.88 10.86 -18.55
CA VAL A 138 12.78 10.28 -17.20
C VAL A 138 13.01 11.36 -16.17
N ASN A 139 12.00 11.62 -15.35
CA ASN A 139 12.12 12.47 -14.18
C ASN A 139 12.50 11.59 -12.99
N TYR A 140 13.38 12.07 -12.12
CA TYR A 140 13.78 11.34 -10.92
C TYR A 140 14.01 12.28 -9.74
N THR A 141 13.88 11.76 -8.53
CA THR A 141 14.13 12.53 -7.31
C THR A 141 14.57 11.61 -6.18
N HIS A 142 15.25 12.20 -5.18
CA HIS A 142 15.76 11.50 -4.00
C HIS A 142 16.56 10.24 -4.37
N PHE A 143 17.33 10.31 -5.46
CA PHE A 143 18.20 9.20 -5.85
C PHE A 143 19.41 9.20 -4.93
N GLY A 144 19.54 8.19 -4.07
CA GLY A 144 20.66 8.02 -3.18
C GLY A 144 21.43 6.76 -3.50
N ILE A 145 22.73 6.79 -3.20
CA ILE A 145 23.65 5.68 -3.38
C ILE A 145 24.75 5.75 -2.32
N GLY A 146 25.13 4.61 -1.76
CA GLY A 146 26.19 4.51 -0.76
C GLY A 146 25.95 3.39 0.23
N PHE A 147 26.70 3.41 1.33
CA PHE A 147 26.42 2.53 2.46
C PHE A 147 25.25 3.05 3.29
N VAL A 148 24.39 2.14 3.74
CA VAL A 148 23.34 2.45 4.71
C VAL A 148 24.01 2.81 6.02
N ASN A 149 23.80 4.05 6.47
CA ASN A 149 24.31 4.54 7.73
C ASN A 149 23.14 5.08 8.54
N LYS A 150 22.56 4.23 9.39
CA LYS A 150 21.49 4.63 10.30
C LYS A 150 21.81 4.12 11.69
N ASP A 151 21.94 5.02 12.66
CA ASP A 151 22.29 4.66 14.05
C ASP A 151 21.40 3.55 14.62
N ALA A 152 20.10 3.61 14.35
CA ALA A 152 19.15 2.61 14.82
C ALA A 152 19.34 1.21 14.20
N TYR A 153 20.14 1.08 13.15
CA TYR A 153 20.54 -0.19 12.56
C TYR A 153 21.86 -0.70 13.14
N ILE A 154 22.72 0.15 13.71
CA ILE A 154 24.07 -0.27 14.18
C ILE A 154 23.97 -1.38 15.23
N GLU A 155 23.11 -1.24 16.24
CA GLU A 155 23.07 -2.17 17.39
C GLU A 155 21.79 -3.01 17.50
N SER A 156 21.08 -3.27 16.39
CA SER A 156 19.73 -3.87 16.45
C SER A 156 19.57 -5.15 15.61
N GLU A 157 19.75 -6.32 16.23
CA GLU A 157 19.43 -7.61 15.60
C GLU A 157 17.94 -7.72 15.18
N GLU A 158 17.02 -7.10 15.92
CA GLU A 158 15.61 -7.04 15.56
C GLU A 158 15.40 -6.25 14.27
N ALA A 159 16.11 -5.12 14.10
CA ALA A 159 16.07 -4.35 12.87
C ALA A 159 16.58 -5.18 11.69
N TYR A 160 17.62 -6.00 11.87
CA TYR A 160 18.09 -6.92 10.82
C TYR A 160 17.00 -7.89 10.38
N ARG A 161 16.28 -8.53 11.32
CA ARG A 161 15.16 -9.44 10.98
C ARG A 161 14.07 -8.75 10.17
N HIS A 162 13.80 -7.47 10.44
CA HIS A 162 12.86 -6.68 9.65
C HIS A 162 13.42 -6.22 8.30
N TYR A 163 14.74 -6.01 8.23
CA TYR A 163 15.47 -5.62 7.05
C TYR A 163 15.55 -6.78 6.05
N SER A 164 16.00 -7.96 6.50
CA SER A 164 16.21 -9.16 5.70
C SER A 164 14.93 -9.91 5.30
N ASN A 165 13.77 -9.52 5.86
CA ASN A 165 12.48 -10.13 5.51
C ASN A 165 12.12 -9.89 4.02
N SER A 166 11.48 -10.87 3.38
CA SER A 166 11.00 -10.88 1.98
C SER A 166 10.17 -9.68 1.53
N LYS A 167 9.71 -8.84 2.47
CA LYS A 167 8.97 -7.59 2.22
C LYS A 167 9.84 -6.33 2.21
N LYS A 168 11.18 -6.43 2.12
CA LYS A 168 12.08 -5.27 2.08
C LYS A 168 11.78 -4.25 0.97
N ARG A 169 11.42 -4.75 -0.21
CA ARG A 169 11.10 -3.92 -1.39
C ARG A 169 9.93 -2.94 -1.22
N ILE A 170 9.05 -3.16 -0.23
CA ILE A 170 7.90 -2.28 0.02
C ILE A 170 8.34 -0.90 0.56
N CYS A 171 9.53 -0.83 1.16
CA CYS A 171 10.10 0.38 1.73
C CYS A 171 11.34 0.86 0.97
N PHE A 172 11.52 0.40 -0.27
CA PHE A 172 12.54 0.98 -1.15
C PHE A 172 11.99 2.27 -1.78
N PRO A 173 12.80 3.34 -1.85
CA PRO A 173 14.18 3.45 -1.36
C PRO A 173 14.28 3.93 0.11
N GLU A 174 13.16 4.19 0.81
CA GLU A 174 13.17 4.92 2.08
C GLU A 174 13.97 4.23 3.20
N GLN A 175 14.03 2.89 3.20
CA GLN A 175 14.71 2.11 4.24
C GLN A 175 16.24 2.21 4.20
N PHE A 176 16.82 2.80 3.15
CA PHE A 176 18.26 3.05 3.09
C PHE A 176 18.69 4.28 3.89
N TYR A 177 17.72 5.12 4.29
CA TYR A 177 17.98 6.32 5.09
C TYR A 177 19.02 7.28 4.47
N PHE A 178 19.14 7.32 3.14
CA PHE A 178 19.97 8.33 2.48
C PHE A 178 19.44 9.73 2.79
N ASP A 179 20.37 10.61 3.17
CA ASP A 179 20.17 12.03 3.43
C ASP A 179 20.78 12.91 2.34
N ASN A 180 21.73 12.37 1.58
CA ASN A 180 22.33 13.01 0.41
C ASN A 180 21.84 12.34 -0.87
N TYR A 181 21.46 13.15 -1.84
CA TYR A 181 20.96 12.68 -3.13
C TYR A 181 21.89 13.08 -4.26
N VAL A 182 22.11 12.15 -5.18
CA VAL A 182 23.01 12.29 -6.32
C VAL A 182 22.21 12.70 -7.54
N GLU A 183 22.76 13.64 -8.30
CA GLU A 183 22.26 14.02 -9.61
C GLU A 183 23.04 13.27 -10.70
N PHE A 184 22.34 12.81 -11.73
CA PHE A 184 22.96 12.23 -12.90
C PHE A 184 23.56 13.33 -13.77
N ASP A 185 24.66 12.99 -14.44
CA ASP A 185 25.29 13.88 -15.41
C ASP A 185 24.29 14.26 -16.51
N ASN A 186 24.36 15.52 -16.95
CA ASN A 186 23.44 16.11 -17.94
C ASN A 186 21.96 16.15 -17.51
N SER A 187 21.68 16.03 -16.21
CA SER A 187 20.33 16.25 -15.72
C SER A 187 19.95 17.73 -15.79
N SER A 188 18.68 17.98 -16.14
CA SER A 188 18.07 19.30 -16.11
C SER A 188 16.93 19.32 -15.09
N GLU A 189 16.30 20.48 -14.90
CA GLU A 189 15.08 20.57 -14.11
C GLU A 189 13.95 19.76 -14.77
N GLY A 190 13.31 18.93 -13.96
CA GLY A 190 12.22 18.06 -14.34
C GLY A 190 10.86 18.58 -13.90
N SER A 191 9.95 17.65 -13.64
CA SER A 191 8.60 17.95 -13.18
C SER A 191 8.61 18.43 -11.73
N ILE A 192 7.62 19.23 -11.35
CA ILE A 192 7.43 19.64 -9.95
C ILE A 192 7.06 18.41 -9.11
N ILE A 193 7.67 18.27 -7.94
CA ILE A 193 7.40 17.24 -6.95
C ILE A 193 7.04 17.86 -5.60
N LEU A 194 6.09 17.23 -4.90
CA LEU A 194 5.75 17.55 -3.52
C LEU A 194 6.52 16.61 -2.60
N THR A 195 7.16 17.17 -1.58
CA THR A 195 7.74 16.37 -0.49
C THR A 195 7.09 16.72 0.82
N LYS A 196 7.03 15.74 1.72
CA LYS A 196 6.44 15.84 3.04
C LYS A 196 7.47 15.38 4.07
N SER A 197 7.53 16.07 5.19
CA SER A 197 8.38 15.68 6.30
C SER A 197 7.93 14.36 6.96
N CYS A 198 8.91 13.61 7.46
CA CYS A 198 8.67 12.49 8.36
C CYS A 198 8.98 12.88 9.81
N ASN A 199 8.00 12.74 10.70
CA ASN A 199 8.16 13.09 12.12
C ASN A 199 9.10 12.18 12.94
N ARG A 200 9.67 11.14 12.31
CA ARG A 200 10.64 10.22 12.93
C ARG A 200 12.03 10.46 12.39
N CYS A 201 12.25 10.23 11.09
CA CYS A 201 13.57 10.37 10.50
C CYS A 201 13.92 11.80 10.06
N GLN A 202 12.99 12.76 10.19
CA GLN A 202 13.21 14.18 9.90
C GLN A 202 13.57 14.49 8.42
N ARG A 203 13.46 13.50 7.52
CA ARG A 203 13.64 13.71 6.08
C ARG A 203 12.36 14.24 5.44
N PHE A 204 12.52 15.11 4.44
CA PHE A 204 11.50 15.35 3.44
C PHE A 204 11.57 14.25 2.38
N LEU A 205 10.44 13.60 2.15
CA LEU A 205 10.33 12.49 1.19
C LEU A 205 9.10 12.70 0.28
N PRO A 206 9.12 12.19 -0.95
CA PRO A 206 8.11 12.54 -1.93
C PRO A 206 6.73 11.94 -1.61
N ILE A 207 5.70 12.73 -1.90
CA ILE A 207 4.30 12.31 -2.04
C ILE A 207 3.90 12.53 -3.50
N ASN A 208 2.94 11.75 -4.00
CA ASN A 208 2.58 11.80 -5.41
C ASN A 208 1.62 12.97 -5.69
N PRO A 209 2.03 13.99 -6.47
CA PRO A 209 1.18 15.13 -6.79
C PRO A 209 0.08 14.78 -7.81
N PHE A 210 0.28 13.75 -8.63
CA PHE A 210 -0.61 13.42 -9.74
C PHE A 210 -1.65 12.37 -9.37
N ASN A 211 -1.37 11.55 -8.35
CA ASN A 211 -2.29 10.53 -7.85
C ASN A 211 -1.99 10.19 -6.38
N GLN A 212 -2.76 10.77 -5.46
CA GLN A 212 -2.59 10.53 -4.01
C GLN A 212 -2.72 9.07 -3.57
N ARG A 213 -3.47 8.24 -4.33
CA ARG A 213 -3.66 6.82 -4.02
C ARG A 213 -2.48 5.98 -4.44
N GLN A 214 -1.68 6.46 -5.40
CA GLN A 214 -0.39 5.90 -5.73
C GLN A 214 0.66 6.43 -4.74
N GLN A 215 0.73 5.77 -3.58
CA GLN A 215 1.57 6.14 -2.45
C GLN A 215 3.06 5.97 -2.74
N LEU A 216 3.84 7.04 -2.57
CA LEU A 216 5.32 7.03 -2.57
C LEU A 216 5.84 6.77 -1.15
N ALA A 217 6.50 7.74 -0.51
CA ALA A 217 7.14 7.51 0.79
C ALA A 217 6.17 7.36 1.97
N PHE A 218 4.91 7.79 1.81
CA PHE A 218 3.91 7.81 2.87
C PHE A 218 2.66 7.03 2.48
N SER A 219 2.10 6.29 3.43
CA SER A 219 0.76 5.74 3.28
C SER A 219 -0.30 6.81 3.49
N ASN A 220 -1.46 6.67 2.84
CA ASN A 220 -2.58 7.57 3.11
C ASN A 220 -3.17 7.33 4.51
N HIS A 221 -3.82 8.36 5.06
CA HIS A 221 -4.43 8.29 6.39
C HIS A 221 -5.91 7.89 6.35
N CYS A 222 -6.73 8.62 5.59
CA CYS A 222 -8.17 8.42 5.51
C CYS A 222 -8.59 7.96 4.11
N THR A 223 -8.29 6.70 3.76
CA THR A 223 -8.75 6.12 2.48
C THR A 223 -10.26 5.86 2.48
N THR A 224 -10.80 5.30 3.57
CA THR A 224 -12.22 4.90 3.66
C THR A 224 -13.16 5.99 4.18
N LYS A 225 -12.60 7.07 4.74
CA LYS A 225 -13.33 8.23 5.30
C LYS A 225 -12.86 9.53 4.66
N ALA A 226 -12.42 9.49 3.41
CA ALA A 226 -12.05 10.68 2.69
C ALA A 226 -13.28 11.60 2.49
N PRO A 227 -13.15 12.94 2.50
CA PRO A 227 -11.91 13.70 2.70
C PRO A 227 -11.36 13.63 4.13
N CYS A 228 -10.03 13.67 4.26
CA CYS A 228 -9.33 13.65 5.54
C CYS A 228 -9.45 15.01 6.24
N THR A 229 -10.13 15.03 7.39
CA THR A 229 -10.31 16.24 8.20
C THR A 229 -9.35 16.33 9.39
N HIS A 230 -8.45 15.36 9.55
CA HIS A 230 -7.53 15.32 10.69
C HIS A 230 -6.35 16.28 10.50
N LYS A 231 -6.27 17.30 11.36
CA LYS A 231 -5.18 18.28 11.42
C LYS A 231 -3.81 17.56 11.53
N GLY A 232 -2.85 17.97 10.71
CA GLY A 232 -1.51 17.38 10.58
C GLY A 232 -1.38 16.19 9.62
N PHE A 233 -2.48 15.47 9.35
CA PHE A 233 -2.46 14.40 8.33
C PHE A 233 -2.80 14.92 6.94
N SER A 234 -3.70 15.88 6.82
CA SER A 234 -4.13 16.42 5.54
C SER A 234 -3.66 17.84 5.25
N ILE A 235 -3.29 18.62 6.26
CA ILE A 235 -2.88 20.02 6.10
C ILE A 235 -1.37 20.10 6.28
N TYR A 236 -0.67 20.61 5.28
CA TYR A 236 0.79 20.76 5.29
C TYR A 236 1.20 22.22 5.16
N ASN A 237 2.03 22.68 6.09
CA ASN A 237 2.67 23.98 6.02
C ASN A 237 3.80 23.93 4.98
N ILE A 238 3.78 24.83 3.99
CA ILE A 238 4.82 24.90 2.97
C ILE A 238 6.01 25.66 3.55
N VAL A 239 7.07 24.95 3.89
CA VAL A 239 8.26 25.54 4.55
C VAL A 239 9.33 25.97 3.56
N SER A 240 9.28 25.45 2.33
CA SER A 240 10.20 25.81 1.25
C SER A 240 9.51 25.66 -0.10
N ASN A 241 9.78 26.62 -0.99
CA ASN A 241 9.28 26.63 -2.35
C ASN A 241 10.40 27.11 -3.30
N ASN A 242 10.91 26.20 -4.12
CA ASN A 242 12.02 26.47 -5.05
C ASN A 242 11.55 26.59 -6.50
N ILE A 243 10.27 26.91 -6.74
CA ILE A 243 9.72 27.06 -8.10
C ILE A 243 9.23 28.50 -8.34
N SER A 244 9.25 28.94 -9.60
CA SER A 244 8.79 30.28 -9.97
C SER A 244 7.28 30.45 -9.72
N GLU A 245 6.85 31.69 -9.49
CA GLU A 245 5.45 32.02 -9.18
C GLU A 245 4.48 31.57 -10.28
N ASP A 246 4.81 31.82 -11.55
CA ASP A 246 4.02 31.35 -12.70
C ASP A 246 3.89 29.82 -12.74
N SER A 247 5.00 29.11 -12.44
CA SER A 247 5.01 27.65 -12.40
C SER A 247 4.18 27.12 -11.23
N LEU A 248 4.21 27.81 -10.09
CA LEU A 248 3.40 27.48 -8.92
C LEU A 248 1.91 27.62 -9.23
N ILE A 249 1.48 28.74 -9.83
CA ILE A 249 0.07 28.96 -10.19
C ILE A 249 -0.42 27.86 -11.14
N SER A 250 0.36 27.55 -12.18
CA SER A 250 0.05 26.46 -13.12
C SER A 250 -0.03 25.09 -12.42
N PHE A 251 0.87 24.84 -11.47
CA PHE A 251 0.90 23.61 -10.71
C PHE A 251 -0.27 23.47 -9.73
N GLN A 252 -0.62 24.55 -9.01
CA GLN A 252 -1.78 24.60 -8.12
C GLN A 252 -3.06 24.25 -8.87
N LYS A 253 -3.24 24.81 -10.08
CA LYS A 253 -4.39 24.48 -10.93
C LYS A 253 -4.46 22.99 -11.27
N LYS A 254 -3.33 22.36 -11.61
CA LYS A 254 -3.27 20.91 -11.88
C LYS A 254 -3.52 20.06 -10.64
N LEU A 255 -3.12 20.54 -9.47
CA LEU A 255 -3.27 19.84 -8.19
C LEU A 255 -4.73 19.76 -7.72
N LEU A 256 -5.54 20.79 -8.00
CA LEU A 256 -6.98 20.83 -7.72
C LEU A 256 -7.70 19.62 -8.31
N ASP A 257 -7.44 19.33 -9.58
CA ASP A 257 -8.02 18.18 -10.28
C ASP A 257 -7.58 16.82 -9.70
N LYS A 258 -6.54 16.81 -8.86
CA LYS A 258 -5.95 15.60 -8.24
C LYS A 258 -6.23 15.50 -6.74
N GLY A 259 -7.18 16.30 -6.24
CA GLY A 259 -7.65 16.26 -4.85
C GLY A 259 -6.72 16.96 -3.86
N TYR A 260 -5.88 17.88 -4.32
CA TYR A 260 -5.14 18.78 -3.45
C TYR A 260 -5.75 20.18 -3.53
N SER A 261 -5.78 20.94 -2.44
CA SER A 261 -6.14 22.35 -2.45
C SER A 261 -5.11 23.19 -1.73
N PHE A 262 -5.15 24.51 -1.91
CA PHE A 262 -4.31 25.46 -1.21
C PHE A 262 -5.21 26.43 -0.45
N GLU A 263 -5.01 26.53 0.86
CA GLU A 263 -5.77 27.43 1.74
C GLU A 263 -4.81 28.06 2.75
N ASP A 264 -4.82 29.39 2.85
CA ASP A 264 -4.01 30.17 3.79
C ASP A 264 -2.50 29.79 3.78
N GLY A 265 -1.94 29.57 2.59
CA GLY A 265 -0.53 29.16 2.41
C GLY A 265 -0.23 27.70 2.75
N ASN A 266 -1.24 26.90 3.10
CA ASN A 266 -1.11 25.47 3.36
C ASN A 266 -1.53 24.64 2.15
N LEU A 267 -0.88 23.50 1.96
CA LEU A 267 -1.30 22.46 1.04
C LEU A 267 -2.24 21.49 1.77
N ILE A 268 -3.44 21.28 1.24
CA ILE A 268 -4.43 20.34 1.77
C ILE A 268 -4.53 19.11 0.86
N SER A 269 -4.49 17.92 1.45
CA SER A 269 -4.58 16.62 0.77
C SER A 269 -5.88 15.90 1.11
N TYR A 270 -6.64 15.52 0.07
CA TYR A 270 -7.92 14.82 0.20
C TYR A 270 -7.85 13.53 1.03
N PHE A 271 -6.84 12.68 0.84
CA PHE A 271 -6.73 11.43 1.62
C PHE A 271 -5.89 11.56 2.88
N GLY A 272 -5.11 12.64 3.00
CA GLY A 272 -4.06 12.82 4.01
C GLY A 272 -2.97 11.74 3.93
N HIS A 273 -1.84 11.99 4.58
CA HIS A 273 -0.72 11.05 4.70
C HIS A 273 -0.39 10.80 6.17
N GLN A 274 0.13 9.61 6.48
CA GLN A 274 0.68 9.32 7.81
C GLN A 274 1.80 10.30 8.16
N LEU A 275 2.02 10.54 9.45
CA LEU A 275 3.06 11.47 9.94
C LEU A 275 4.47 10.89 9.71
N GLU A 276 4.59 9.57 9.80
CA GLU A 276 5.81 8.82 9.52
C GLU A 276 5.83 8.21 8.11
N CYS A 277 7.03 8.11 7.50
CA CYS A 277 7.21 7.41 6.23
C CYS A 277 7.07 5.89 6.39
N LYS A 278 6.89 5.17 5.28
CA LYS A 278 6.71 3.71 5.24
C LYS A 278 7.83 2.96 5.95
N ALA A 279 9.09 3.38 5.76
CA ALA A 279 10.24 2.78 6.45
C ALA A 279 10.15 2.98 7.97
N CYS A 280 10.00 4.23 8.44
CA CYS A 280 9.86 4.50 9.88
C CYS A 280 8.65 3.77 10.51
N LYS A 281 7.54 3.70 9.77
CA LYS A 281 6.38 2.92 10.19
C LYS A 281 6.70 1.44 10.34
N LYS A 282 7.47 0.86 9.42
CA LYS A 282 7.88 -0.55 9.47
C LYS A 282 8.84 -0.81 10.63
N PHE A 283 9.93 -0.06 10.70
CA PHE A 283 11.08 -0.34 11.58
C PHE A 283 10.95 0.22 13.00
N PHE A 284 10.25 1.33 13.21
CA PHE A 284 10.22 2.01 14.52
C PHE A 284 8.83 2.07 15.16
N VAL A 285 7.77 1.88 14.38
CA VAL A 285 6.41 1.82 14.90
C VAL A 285 5.92 0.37 14.94
N ASN A 286 5.89 -0.31 13.80
CA ASN A 286 5.34 -1.65 13.70
C ASN A 286 6.25 -2.69 14.36
N ALA A 287 7.56 -2.66 14.17
CA ALA A 287 8.49 -3.61 14.82
C ALA A 287 8.29 -3.62 16.35
N ALA A 288 8.40 -2.44 16.97
CA ALA A 288 8.20 -2.24 18.39
C ALA A 288 6.79 -2.65 18.90
N LEU A 289 5.76 -2.61 18.05
CA LEU A 289 4.39 -2.92 18.45
C LEU A 289 3.91 -4.32 18.05
N ASN A 290 4.58 -4.99 17.10
CA ASN A 290 4.11 -6.26 16.53
C ASN A 290 4.43 -7.44 17.44
N HIS A 291 5.58 -7.47 18.12
CA HIS A 291 5.88 -8.53 19.10
C HIS A 291 4.97 -8.45 20.34
N LEU A 292 4.41 -7.26 20.60
CA LEU A 292 3.37 -7.05 21.60
C LEU A 292 1.99 -7.57 21.14
N ARG A 293 1.84 -7.95 19.87
CA ARG A 293 0.60 -8.56 19.38
C ARG A 293 0.57 -10.03 19.78
N SER A 294 -0.43 -10.39 20.58
CA SER A 294 -0.66 -11.79 20.92
C SER A 294 -1.10 -12.59 19.68
N SER A 295 -0.77 -13.88 19.64
CA SER A 295 -1.26 -14.81 18.61
C SER A 295 -2.80 -14.80 18.48
N SER A 296 -3.50 -14.48 19.59
CA SER A 296 -4.95 -14.28 19.62
C SER A 296 -5.42 -13.10 18.76
N GLN A 297 -4.64 -12.02 18.64
CA GLN A 297 -4.95 -10.86 17.79
C GLN A 297 -4.82 -11.18 16.30
N HIS A 298 -3.76 -11.90 15.92
CA HIS A 298 -3.60 -12.35 14.52
C HIS A 298 -4.71 -13.30 14.10
N ARG A 299 -5.15 -14.18 15.01
CA ARG A 299 -6.29 -15.07 14.78
C ARG A 299 -7.61 -14.30 14.66
N GLU A 300 -7.84 -13.26 15.45
CA GLU A 300 -9.05 -12.41 15.37
C GLU A 300 -9.20 -11.73 14.00
N ASP A 301 -8.12 -11.12 13.49
CA ASP A 301 -8.15 -10.45 12.18
C ASP A 301 -8.41 -11.43 11.02
N SER A 302 -7.80 -12.60 11.07
CA SER A 302 -8.02 -13.68 10.09
C SER A 302 -9.45 -14.23 10.17
N LEU A 303 -9.98 -14.41 11.39
CA LEU A 303 -11.36 -14.86 11.61
C LEU A 303 -12.37 -13.86 11.04
N ARG A 304 -12.15 -12.55 11.19
CA ARG A 304 -13.06 -11.53 10.64
C ARG A 304 -13.16 -11.61 9.12
N ARG A 305 -12.04 -11.69 8.38
CA ARG A 305 -12.08 -11.80 6.91
C ARG A 305 -12.78 -13.07 6.46
N ARG A 306 -12.48 -14.20 7.11
CA ARG A 306 -13.13 -15.49 6.83
C ARG A 306 -14.63 -15.45 7.13
N ALA A 307 -15.04 -14.75 8.19
CA ALA A 307 -16.44 -14.60 8.53
C ALA A 307 -17.20 -13.80 7.46
N PHE A 308 -16.59 -12.78 6.86
CA PHE A 308 -17.22 -12.02 5.77
C PHE A 308 -17.46 -12.89 4.54
N GLU A 309 -16.45 -13.66 4.13
CA GLU A 309 -16.56 -14.59 3.01
C GLU A 309 -17.69 -15.61 3.27
N LEU A 310 -17.67 -16.24 4.46
CA LEU A 310 -18.66 -17.23 4.85
C LEU A 310 -20.07 -16.64 4.97
N LEU A 311 -20.21 -15.43 5.52
CA LEU A 311 -21.48 -14.74 5.66
C LEU A 311 -22.10 -14.47 4.29
N SER A 312 -21.34 -13.84 3.39
CA SER A 312 -21.83 -13.54 2.03
C SER A 312 -22.19 -14.81 1.27
N CYS A 313 -21.36 -15.87 1.33
CA CYS A 313 -21.68 -17.15 0.70
C CYS A 313 -22.98 -17.76 1.25
N ARG A 314 -23.16 -17.83 2.58
CA ARG A 314 -24.36 -18.42 3.20
C ARG A 314 -25.63 -17.62 2.91
N LEU A 315 -25.54 -16.30 2.89
CA LEU A 315 -26.69 -15.44 2.58
C LEU A 315 -27.15 -15.63 1.12
N LEU A 316 -26.19 -15.80 0.20
CA LEU A 316 -26.44 -16.07 -1.22
C LEU A 316 -26.68 -17.55 -1.55
N ASP A 317 -26.73 -18.43 -0.54
CA ASP A 317 -26.83 -19.89 -0.69
C ASP A 317 -25.76 -20.50 -1.61
N ARG A 318 -24.54 -19.94 -1.56
CA ARG A 318 -23.37 -20.41 -2.30
C ARG A 318 -22.45 -21.25 -1.42
N LYS A 319 -21.78 -22.22 -2.04
CA LYS A 319 -20.72 -22.99 -1.37
C LYS A 319 -19.38 -22.31 -1.58
N TRP A 320 -18.33 -22.91 -1.03
CA TRP A 320 -16.97 -22.42 -1.24
C TRP A 320 -16.59 -22.56 -2.72
N ILE A 321 -16.23 -21.45 -3.36
CA ILE A 321 -16.07 -21.35 -4.82
C ILE A 321 -15.14 -22.42 -5.41
N TYR A 322 -14.04 -22.74 -4.74
CA TYR A 322 -13.10 -23.77 -5.24
C TYR A 322 -13.74 -25.16 -5.35
N HIS A 323 -14.52 -25.55 -4.34
CA HIS A 323 -15.19 -26.85 -4.34
C HIS A 323 -16.34 -26.88 -5.35
N GLU A 324 -17.15 -25.82 -5.37
CA GLU A 324 -18.30 -25.71 -6.25
C GLU A 324 -17.88 -25.66 -7.72
N PHE A 325 -16.90 -24.81 -8.05
CA PHE A 325 -16.37 -24.66 -9.39
C PHE A 325 -15.75 -25.96 -9.90
N ARG A 326 -14.95 -26.66 -9.07
CA ARG A 326 -14.39 -27.97 -9.42
C ARG A 326 -15.47 -29.00 -9.68
N LYS A 327 -16.51 -29.04 -8.84
CA LYS A 327 -17.64 -29.97 -9.00
C LYS A 327 -18.42 -29.71 -10.29
N ASN A 328 -18.65 -28.44 -10.63
CA ASN A 328 -19.48 -28.06 -11.77
C ASN A 328 -18.73 -28.12 -13.11
N THR A 329 -17.43 -27.80 -13.12
CA THR A 329 -16.66 -27.64 -14.37
C THR A 329 -15.57 -28.70 -14.58
N GLY A 330 -15.22 -29.45 -13.53
CA GLY A 330 -14.06 -30.36 -13.53
C GLY A 330 -12.69 -29.65 -13.55
N LYS A 331 -12.66 -28.31 -13.45
CA LYS A 331 -11.44 -27.50 -13.51
C LYS A 331 -11.09 -26.88 -12.16
N GLU A 332 -9.81 -26.57 -11.99
CA GLU A 332 -9.34 -25.78 -10.86
C GLU A 332 -9.70 -24.30 -11.04
N PHE A 333 -10.31 -23.69 -10.03
CA PHE A 333 -10.79 -22.31 -10.07
C PHE A 333 -9.67 -21.28 -10.32
N ASP A 334 -8.54 -21.41 -9.62
CA ASP A 334 -7.38 -20.53 -9.78
C ASP A 334 -6.77 -20.64 -11.18
N LYS A 335 -6.68 -21.86 -11.72
CA LYS A 335 -6.20 -22.09 -13.09
C LYS A 335 -7.17 -21.51 -14.12
N TYR A 336 -8.48 -21.67 -13.91
CA TYR A 336 -9.49 -21.07 -14.77
C TYR A 336 -9.36 -19.54 -14.83
N ILE A 337 -9.24 -18.86 -13.69
CA ILE A 337 -9.03 -17.41 -13.67
C ILE A 337 -7.69 -17.02 -14.29
N PHE A 338 -6.62 -17.78 -14.03
CA PHE A 338 -5.31 -17.52 -14.63
C PHE A 338 -5.34 -17.59 -16.16
N ASP A 339 -6.02 -18.59 -16.73
CA ASP A 339 -6.16 -18.75 -18.18
C ASP A 339 -7.13 -17.69 -18.77
N LYS A 340 -8.19 -17.33 -18.04
CA LYS A 340 -9.15 -16.26 -18.41
C LYS A 340 -8.49 -14.90 -18.62
N PHE A 341 -7.40 -14.62 -17.91
CA PHE A 341 -6.61 -13.39 -18.05
C PHE A 341 -5.30 -13.60 -18.83
N GLU A 342 -5.25 -14.62 -19.69
CA GLU A 342 -4.10 -14.88 -20.58
C GLU A 342 -2.77 -14.93 -19.81
N LYS A 343 -2.81 -15.49 -18.59
CA LYS A 343 -1.65 -15.72 -17.73
C LYS A 343 -0.89 -14.44 -17.37
N SER A 344 -1.55 -13.29 -17.40
CA SER A 344 -0.94 -11.98 -17.21
C SER A 344 -1.71 -11.15 -16.19
N CYS A 345 -1.01 -10.21 -15.54
CA CYS A 345 -1.66 -9.26 -14.63
C CYS A 345 -2.62 -8.37 -15.41
N PHE A 346 -3.89 -8.32 -15.01
CA PHE A 346 -4.88 -7.48 -15.67
C PHE A 346 -4.48 -6.00 -15.73
N LYS A 347 -3.93 -5.46 -14.64
CA LYS A 347 -3.61 -4.04 -14.51
C LYS A 347 -2.38 -3.60 -15.31
N CYS A 348 -1.28 -4.35 -15.24
CA CYS A 348 -0.01 -3.93 -15.83
C CYS A 348 0.45 -4.77 -17.02
N GLY A 349 -0.32 -5.79 -17.43
CA GLY A 349 0.02 -6.67 -18.56
C GLY A 349 1.20 -7.60 -18.33
N VAL A 350 1.90 -7.52 -17.20
CA VAL A 350 3.06 -8.38 -16.91
C VAL A 350 2.65 -9.85 -16.87
N ALA A 351 3.32 -10.66 -17.69
CA ALA A 351 3.15 -12.11 -17.69
C ALA A 351 3.51 -12.71 -16.32
N ILE A 352 2.62 -13.54 -15.80
CA ILE A 352 2.79 -14.23 -14.53
C ILE A 352 3.21 -15.67 -14.83
N LYS A 353 4.33 -16.10 -14.25
CA LYS A 353 4.99 -17.38 -14.59
C LYS A 353 4.11 -18.61 -14.33
N SER A 354 3.19 -18.56 -13.38
CA SER A 354 2.27 -19.66 -13.06
C SER A 354 1.08 -19.19 -12.23
N SER A 355 -0.02 -19.96 -12.24
CA SER A 355 -1.20 -19.69 -11.41
C SER A 355 -0.86 -19.60 -9.91
N LYS A 356 0.16 -20.31 -9.43
CA LYS A 356 0.65 -20.24 -8.04
C LYS A 356 1.31 -18.90 -7.67
N LYS A 357 1.75 -18.12 -8.66
CA LYS A 357 2.36 -16.79 -8.48
C LYS A 357 1.36 -15.65 -8.71
N MET A 358 0.18 -15.97 -9.25
CA MET A 358 -0.93 -15.04 -9.37
C MET A 358 -1.50 -14.72 -7.99
N HIS A 359 -1.96 -13.49 -7.82
CA HIS A 359 -2.85 -13.12 -6.73
C HIS A 359 -4.28 -13.04 -7.28
N LEU A 360 -5.16 -13.86 -6.72
CA LEU A 360 -6.61 -13.77 -6.96
C LEU A 360 -7.16 -12.62 -6.15
N ASP A 361 -7.73 -11.66 -6.85
CA ASP A 361 -8.32 -10.47 -6.26
C ASP A 361 -9.85 -10.54 -6.33
N HIS A 362 -10.50 -10.16 -5.22
CA HIS A 362 -11.92 -9.85 -5.22
C HIS A 362 -12.12 -8.55 -6.02
N THR A 363 -12.64 -8.67 -7.25
CA THR A 363 -12.84 -7.53 -8.15
C THR A 363 -13.58 -6.39 -7.46
N MET A 364 -14.74 -6.70 -6.87
CA MET A 364 -15.40 -5.86 -5.89
C MET A 364 -14.95 -6.23 -4.46
N PRO A 365 -14.77 -5.28 -3.54
CA PRO A 365 -14.09 -5.54 -2.27
C PRO A 365 -14.93 -6.36 -1.28
N LEU A 366 -14.31 -7.38 -0.66
CA LEU A 366 -14.93 -8.20 0.39
C LEU A 366 -15.40 -7.39 1.61
N SER A 367 -14.74 -6.28 1.92
CA SER A 367 -15.15 -5.36 2.99
C SER A 367 -16.53 -4.73 2.77
N HIS A 368 -17.07 -4.83 1.56
CA HIS A 368 -18.40 -4.40 1.15
C HIS A 368 -19.29 -5.59 0.74
N LEU A 369 -19.01 -6.77 1.31
CA LEU A 369 -19.80 -8.00 1.21
C LEU A 369 -19.81 -8.68 -0.17
N TYR A 370 -18.84 -8.39 -1.04
CA TYR A 370 -18.61 -9.14 -2.27
C TYR A 370 -17.71 -10.36 -2.01
N PRO A 371 -18.23 -11.59 -2.00
CA PRO A 371 -17.42 -12.79 -1.83
C PRO A 371 -16.57 -13.07 -3.09
N LEU A 372 -15.60 -13.97 -2.97
CA LEU A 372 -14.84 -14.44 -4.12
C LEU A 372 -15.73 -15.32 -4.99
N ASP A 373 -15.83 -14.99 -6.27
CA ASP A 373 -16.53 -15.78 -7.27
C ASP A 373 -15.84 -15.68 -8.64
N GLU A 374 -16.48 -16.17 -9.70
CA GLU A 374 -15.94 -16.20 -11.07
C GLU A 374 -15.64 -14.81 -11.67
N SER A 375 -16.08 -13.74 -11.00
CA SER A 375 -15.70 -12.38 -11.34
C SER A 375 -14.29 -12.01 -10.86
N ALA A 376 -13.58 -12.87 -10.12
CA ALA A 376 -12.25 -12.62 -9.59
C ALA A 376 -11.23 -12.17 -10.67
N THR A 377 -10.30 -11.30 -10.27
CA THR A 377 -9.30 -10.71 -11.18
C THR A 377 -7.92 -11.31 -10.94
N CYS A 378 -7.19 -11.59 -12.03
CA CYS A 378 -5.78 -12.00 -12.02
C CYS A 378 -4.86 -10.77 -11.85
N LEU A 379 -4.14 -10.65 -10.73
CA LEU A 379 -3.17 -9.59 -10.49
C LEU A 379 -1.78 -10.12 -10.11
N CYS A 380 -0.73 -9.37 -10.43
CA CYS A 380 0.60 -9.58 -9.85
C CYS A 380 0.64 -9.06 -8.40
N ALA A 381 1.67 -9.45 -7.65
CA ALA A 381 1.80 -9.10 -6.23
C ALA A 381 1.78 -7.58 -5.97
N SER A 382 2.43 -6.79 -6.83
CA SER A 382 2.48 -5.32 -6.69
C SER A 382 1.12 -4.68 -6.96
N CYS A 383 0.43 -5.06 -8.05
CA CYS A 383 -0.90 -4.54 -8.37
C CYS A 383 -1.97 -4.98 -7.36
N ASN A 384 -1.93 -6.23 -6.88
CA ASN A 384 -2.85 -6.70 -5.84
C ASN A 384 -2.67 -5.94 -4.52
N LEU A 385 -1.41 -5.72 -4.12
CA LEU A 385 -1.10 -4.92 -2.93
C LEU A 385 -1.57 -3.46 -3.11
N ALA A 386 -1.38 -2.90 -4.30
CA ALA A 386 -1.84 -1.56 -4.62
C ALA A 386 -3.36 -1.46 -4.57
N LYS A 387 -4.10 -2.44 -5.11
CA LYS A 387 -5.57 -2.49 -5.11
C LYS A 387 -6.17 -2.66 -3.72
N SER A 388 -5.64 -3.57 -2.90
CA SER A 388 -6.11 -3.82 -1.52
C SER A 388 -7.64 -4.00 -1.44
N ASP A 389 -8.35 -3.07 -0.79
CA ASP A 389 -9.80 -3.08 -0.57
C ASP A 389 -10.50 -1.94 -1.34
N MET A 390 -9.83 -1.38 -2.36
CA MET A 390 -10.39 -0.35 -3.23
C MET A 390 -11.47 -0.92 -4.16
N PHE A 391 -12.44 -0.07 -4.48
CA PHE A 391 -13.36 -0.33 -5.57
C PHE A 391 -12.64 -0.24 -6.93
N PRO A 392 -13.14 -0.94 -7.96
CA PRO A 392 -12.58 -0.86 -9.31
C PRO A 392 -12.45 0.59 -9.80
N ILE A 393 -13.47 1.44 -9.62
CA ILE A 393 -13.43 2.87 -10.01
C ILE A 393 -12.29 3.68 -9.38
N ASP A 394 -11.81 3.25 -8.20
CA ASP A 394 -10.72 3.96 -7.51
C ASP A 394 -9.33 3.50 -7.97
N PHE A 395 -9.24 2.44 -8.78
CA PHE A 395 -7.98 1.77 -9.13
C PHE A 395 -7.74 1.62 -10.64
N TYR A 396 -8.79 1.37 -11.40
CA TYR A 396 -8.73 1.17 -12.84
C TYR A 396 -9.10 2.44 -13.60
N THR A 397 -8.54 2.61 -14.80
CA THR A 397 -8.95 3.65 -15.76
C THR A 397 -10.26 3.26 -16.44
N GLU A 398 -10.90 4.20 -17.11
CA GLU A 398 -12.16 3.96 -17.84
C GLU A 398 -12.06 2.78 -18.82
N ASN A 399 -11.05 2.80 -19.70
CA ASN A 399 -10.82 1.70 -20.66
C ASN A 399 -10.51 0.37 -19.96
N GLU A 400 -9.85 0.40 -18.80
CA GLU A 400 -9.63 -0.80 -18.01
C GLU A 400 -10.95 -1.30 -17.40
N LEU A 401 -11.83 -0.43 -16.92
CA LEU A 401 -13.14 -0.82 -16.39
C LEU A 401 -14.02 -1.48 -17.46
N GLU A 402 -14.01 -0.95 -18.68
CA GLU A 402 -14.74 -1.55 -19.82
C GLU A 402 -14.21 -2.95 -20.14
N ARG A 403 -12.89 -3.12 -20.24
CA ARG A 403 -12.26 -4.44 -20.44
C ARG A 403 -12.55 -5.39 -19.29
N LEU A 404 -12.51 -4.88 -18.06
CA LEU A 404 -12.78 -5.67 -16.86
C LEU A 404 -14.22 -6.14 -16.81
N SER A 405 -15.18 -5.30 -17.20
CA SER A 405 -16.61 -5.63 -17.34
C SER A 405 -16.80 -6.83 -18.26
N VAL A 406 -16.19 -6.82 -19.45
CA VAL A 406 -16.27 -7.92 -20.41
C VAL A 406 -15.70 -9.21 -19.83
N LEU A 407 -14.48 -9.16 -19.26
CA LEU A 407 -13.83 -10.36 -18.72
C LEU A 407 -14.58 -10.91 -17.51
N THR A 408 -14.96 -10.06 -16.55
CA THR A 408 -15.57 -10.50 -15.28
C THR A 408 -17.08 -10.74 -15.40
N SER A 409 -17.69 -10.31 -16.50
CA SER A 409 -19.15 -10.27 -16.70
C SER A 409 -19.89 -9.41 -15.66
N LEU A 410 -19.17 -8.54 -14.95
CA LEU A 410 -19.77 -7.57 -14.05
C LEU A 410 -20.23 -6.34 -14.87
N PRO A 411 -21.44 -5.81 -14.64
CA PRO A 411 -21.89 -4.61 -15.33
C PRO A 411 -20.94 -3.43 -15.10
N LEU A 412 -20.68 -2.64 -16.15
CA LEU A 412 -19.79 -1.47 -16.06
C LEU A 412 -20.25 -0.48 -14.98
N GLU A 413 -21.56 -0.26 -14.86
CA GLU A 413 -22.15 0.59 -13.81
C GLU A 413 -21.82 0.10 -12.40
N LEU A 414 -21.74 -1.22 -12.19
CA LEU A 414 -21.36 -1.79 -10.90
C LEU A 414 -19.88 -1.52 -10.60
N LEU A 415 -19.00 -1.71 -11.59
CA LEU A 415 -17.56 -1.43 -11.46
C LEU A 415 -17.27 0.06 -11.20
N LYS A 416 -18.14 0.94 -11.72
CA LYS A 416 -18.12 2.39 -11.46
C LYS A 416 -18.74 2.80 -10.13
N SER A 417 -19.37 1.88 -9.40
CA SER A 417 -20.00 2.18 -8.13
C SER A 417 -19.06 1.98 -6.94
N ARG A 418 -19.38 2.63 -5.82
CA ARG A 418 -18.80 2.35 -4.49
C ARG A 418 -19.82 1.69 -3.55
N SER A 419 -20.87 1.13 -4.13
CA SER A 419 -21.98 0.54 -3.40
C SER A 419 -21.59 -0.83 -2.84
N PRO A 420 -22.09 -1.20 -1.66
CA PRO A 420 -21.94 -2.57 -1.16
C PRO A 420 -22.85 -3.54 -1.93
N ASN A 421 -22.64 -4.84 -1.68
CA ASN A 421 -23.46 -5.89 -2.31
C ASN A 421 -24.90 -5.85 -1.77
N GLU A 422 -25.79 -5.17 -2.50
CA GLU A 422 -27.18 -4.95 -2.08
C GLU A 422 -27.99 -6.25 -1.97
N LEU A 423 -27.66 -7.27 -2.77
CA LEU A 423 -28.30 -8.58 -2.66
C LEU A 423 -27.96 -9.23 -1.30
N VAL A 424 -26.69 -9.20 -0.90
CA VAL A 424 -26.27 -9.74 0.40
C VAL A 424 -26.89 -8.95 1.55
N ILE A 425 -26.98 -7.62 1.44
CA ILE A 425 -27.59 -6.77 2.47
C ILE A 425 -29.09 -7.05 2.62
N THR A 426 -29.79 -7.25 1.50
CA THR A 426 -31.22 -7.62 1.50
C THR A 426 -31.43 -8.98 2.15
N GLU A 427 -30.64 -9.98 1.76
CA GLU A 427 -30.70 -11.31 2.37
C GLU A 427 -30.31 -11.31 3.85
N LEU A 428 -29.35 -10.47 4.25
CA LEU A 428 -29.00 -10.27 5.65
C LEU A 428 -30.18 -9.75 6.45
N LYS A 429 -30.95 -8.79 5.91
CA LYS A 429 -32.16 -8.26 6.55
C LYS A 429 -33.22 -9.36 6.70
N ASN A 430 -33.42 -10.17 5.67
CA ASN A 430 -34.39 -11.27 5.68
C ASN A 430 -33.99 -12.37 6.69
N LYS A 431 -32.69 -12.62 6.87
CA LYS A 431 -32.14 -13.65 7.75
C LYS A 431 -31.54 -13.05 9.03
N ILE A 432 -32.10 -11.95 9.54
CA ILE A 432 -31.53 -11.21 10.66
C ILE A 432 -31.46 -12.04 11.95
N LEU A 433 -32.50 -12.86 12.20
CA LEU A 433 -32.55 -13.75 13.37
C LEU A 433 -31.42 -14.78 13.30
N TRP A 434 -31.28 -15.46 12.17
CA TRP A 434 -30.18 -16.40 11.91
C TRP A 434 -28.80 -15.74 12.05
N PHE A 435 -28.64 -14.53 11.52
CA PHE A 435 -27.35 -13.83 11.61
C PHE A 435 -26.94 -13.56 13.06
N ILE A 436 -27.86 -13.08 13.89
CA ILE A 436 -27.57 -12.75 15.29
C ILE A 436 -27.53 -14.00 16.17
N ASP A 437 -28.54 -14.88 16.06
CA ASP A 437 -28.75 -15.99 16.97
C ASP A 437 -27.88 -17.21 16.64
N ASP A 438 -27.53 -17.43 15.37
CA ASP A 438 -26.72 -18.59 14.96
C ASP A 438 -25.33 -18.17 14.49
N PHE A 439 -25.25 -17.28 13.50
CA PHE A 439 -23.99 -16.98 12.83
C PHE A 439 -23.00 -16.28 13.78
N LEU A 440 -23.41 -15.22 14.47
CA LEU A 440 -22.56 -14.51 15.44
C LEU A 440 -22.30 -15.30 16.72
N ASN A 441 -23.16 -16.28 17.05
CA ASN A 441 -23.01 -17.15 18.22
C ASN A 441 -22.12 -18.37 17.99
N HIS A 442 -21.51 -18.49 16.80
CA HIS A 442 -20.53 -19.55 16.55
C HIS A 442 -19.44 -19.59 17.64
N PRO A 443 -19.05 -20.77 18.16
CA PRO A 443 -18.15 -20.91 19.32
C PRO A 443 -16.85 -20.11 19.19
N GLU A 444 -16.26 -20.07 17.99
CA GLU A 444 -15.04 -19.31 17.71
C GLU A 444 -15.20 -17.79 17.74
N TYR A 445 -16.41 -17.27 17.53
CA TYR A 445 -16.71 -15.84 17.47
C TYR A 445 -17.05 -15.25 18.84
N ILE A 446 -17.71 -16.04 19.69
CA ILE A 446 -18.09 -15.65 21.06
C ILE A 446 -16.96 -15.83 22.07
N LYS A 447 -15.92 -16.61 21.73
CA LYS A 447 -14.75 -16.82 22.60
C LYS A 447 -14.10 -15.50 22.96
N LEU A 448 -14.04 -15.21 24.26
CA LEU A 448 -13.41 -14.01 24.78
C LEU A 448 -11.89 -14.13 24.64
N ARG A 449 -11.27 -13.22 23.90
CA ARG A 449 -9.82 -13.12 23.73
C ARG A 449 -9.40 -11.71 24.14
N ASP A 450 -8.73 -11.59 25.29
CA ASP A 450 -8.30 -10.31 25.86
C ASP A 450 -9.46 -9.29 26.01
N GLY A 451 -10.61 -9.74 26.53
CA GLY A 451 -11.79 -8.90 26.75
C GLY A 451 -12.60 -8.54 25.50
N LYS A 452 -12.29 -9.14 24.34
CA LYS A 452 -13.03 -8.94 23.08
C LYS A 452 -13.63 -10.22 22.54
N LYS A 453 -14.78 -10.10 21.90
CA LYS A 453 -15.39 -11.15 21.06
C LYS A 453 -15.19 -10.80 19.59
N ALA A 454 -14.82 -11.77 18.76
CA ALA A 454 -14.74 -11.53 17.32
C ALA A 454 -16.13 -11.22 16.73
N ALA A 455 -17.20 -11.74 17.35
CA ALA A 455 -18.59 -11.43 16.98
C ALA A 455 -18.88 -9.92 16.99
N ASP A 456 -18.39 -9.18 18.00
CA ASP A 456 -18.55 -7.71 18.08
C ASP A 456 -17.87 -7.02 16.89
N SER A 457 -16.64 -7.44 16.57
CA SER A 457 -15.86 -6.92 15.44
C SER A 457 -16.50 -7.23 14.07
N ILE A 458 -17.09 -8.42 13.93
CA ILE A 458 -17.83 -8.84 12.73
C ILE A 458 -19.09 -7.98 12.60
N LEU A 459 -19.95 -7.93 13.63
CA LEU A 459 -21.17 -7.12 13.64
C LEU A 459 -20.89 -5.64 13.33
N HIS A 460 -19.85 -5.07 13.92
CA HIS A 460 -19.46 -3.68 13.65
C HIS A 460 -19.08 -3.46 12.18
N SER A 461 -18.32 -4.40 11.61
CA SER A 461 -17.87 -4.30 10.22
C SER A 461 -19.03 -4.52 9.24
N VAL A 462 -19.97 -5.43 9.54
CA VAL A 462 -21.17 -5.66 8.73
C VAL A 462 -22.08 -4.43 8.78
N ASN A 463 -22.31 -3.83 9.96
CA ASN A 463 -23.02 -2.55 10.06
C ASN A 463 -22.37 -1.43 9.22
N LYS A 464 -21.03 -1.39 9.16
CA LYS A 464 -20.32 -0.41 8.32
C LYS A 464 -20.55 -0.65 6.82
N ALA A 465 -20.72 -1.89 6.38
CA ALA A 465 -21.09 -2.19 5.01
C ALA A 465 -22.56 -1.81 4.75
N VAL A 466 -23.48 -2.20 5.64
CA VAL A 466 -24.92 -1.87 5.54
C VAL A 466 -25.15 -0.36 5.55
N SER A 467 -24.40 0.42 6.34
CA SER A 467 -24.56 1.88 6.38
C SER A 467 -24.20 2.59 5.07
N LYS A 468 -23.56 1.89 4.12
CA LYS A 468 -23.21 2.40 2.79
C LYS A 468 -24.17 1.91 1.70
N SER A 469 -25.17 1.12 2.07
CA SER A 469 -26.25 0.66 1.19
C SER A 469 -27.11 1.84 0.75
N SER A 470 -27.77 1.68 -0.39
CA SER A 470 -28.90 2.51 -0.83
C SER A 470 -30.04 2.54 0.20
N ASN A 471 -30.26 1.45 0.93
CA ASN A 471 -31.30 1.31 1.95
C ASN A 471 -30.68 0.90 3.31
N PRO A 472 -29.97 1.81 3.99
CA PRO A 472 -29.26 1.49 5.22
C PRO A 472 -30.25 1.20 6.35
N PHE A 473 -29.91 0.23 7.20
CA PHE A 473 -30.68 -0.08 8.41
C PHE A 473 -29.76 -0.41 9.58
N ASN A 474 -30.29 -0.29 10.79
CA ASN A 474 -29.61 -0.72 12.00
C ASN A 474 -29.93 -2.18 12.27
N ILE A 475 -28.93 -3.06 12.18
CA ILE A 475 -29.06 -4.51 12.37
C ILE A 475 -29.75 -4.88 13.70
N ILE A 476 -29.40 -4.17 14.79
CA ILE A 476 -29.94 -4.47 16.12
C ILE A 476 -31.41 -4.03 16.23
N ASN A 477 -31.79 -2.92 15.60
CA ASN A 477 -33.18 -2.50 15.58
C ASN A 477 -34.05 -3.51 14.83
N ILE A 478 -33.65 -3.90 13.62
CA ILE A 478 -34.38 -4.90 12.81
C ILE A 478 -34.47 -6.24 13.54
N TYR A 479 -33.40 -6.66 14.22
CA TYR A 479 -33.42 -7.87 15.04
C TYR A 479 -34.41 -7.78 16.22
N ASN A 480 -34.44 -6.65 16.92
CA ASN A 480 -35.37 -6.45 18.03
C ASN A 480 -36.83 -6.43 17.55
N GLU A 481 -37.09 -5.82 16.39
CA GLU A 481 -38.41 -5.83 15.74
C GLU A 481 -38.82 -7.24 15.31
N ALA A 482 -37.88 -8.08 14.85
CA ALA A 482 -38.16 -9.45 14.44
C ALA A 482 -38.32 -10.44 15.61
N LYS A 483 -37.85 -10.07 16.82
CA LYS A 483 -37.99 -10.87 18.05
C LYS A 483 -39.18 -10.50 18.93
N GLY A 484 -39.67 -9.26 18.80
CA GLY A 484 -40.91 -8.81 19.42
C GLY A 484 -42.10 -9.25 18.59
#